data_AF-A0A964N3L1-F1
#
_entry.id   AF-A0A964N3L1-F1
#
_cell.length_a   1.000
_cell.length_b   1.000
_cell.length_c   1.000
_cell.angle_alpha   90.00
_cell.angle_beta   90.00
_cell.angle_gamma   90.00
#
_symmetry.space_group_name_H-M   'P 1'
#
loop_
_entity.id
_entity.type
_entity.pdbx_description
1 polymer ?
#
loop_
_entity_poly.entity_id
_entity_poly.type
_entity_poly.pdbx_seq_one_letter_code
_entity_poly.pdbx_strand_id
1 'polypeptide(L)'
;MLVATPAASKAAVTDTAGNGFSIQQTVVIAATPPQVYAALTHPAAWWASAHTFSGDAANMTMDARPGGCWCEKLGENGGVQHMTVTFAAPGAVLILRGSLGPFYDAPVDAVL
;
A
#
# COMPACT_ATOMS: atom_id res chain seq x y z
N MET A 1 20.10 15.04 16.65
CA MET A 1 18.76 14.50 16.95
C MET A 1 17.78 15.24 16.05
N LEU A 2 17.35 14.63 14.94
CA LEU A 2 16.49 15.29 13.94
C LEU A 2 15.03 15.02 14.35
N VAL A 3 14.30 16.07 14.73
CA VAL A 3 12.89 15.95 15.13
C VAL A 3 12.04 16.08 13.86
N ALA A 4 11.55 14.95 13.36
CA ALA A 4 10.53 14.94 12.31
C ALA A 4 9.16 15.16 12.95
N THR A 5 8.61 16.37 12.81
CA THR A 5 7.20 16.64 13.13
C THR A 5 6.31 15.91 12.11
N PRO A 6 5.40 15.02 12.53
CA PRO A 6 4.48 14.37 11.61
C PRO A 6 3.53 15.44 11.05
N ALA A 7 3.61 15.71 9.75
CA ALA A 7 2.58 16.46 9.07
C ALA A 7 1.29 15.66 9.18
N ALA A 8 0.26 16.21 9.81
CA ALA A 8 -1.08 15.61 9.77
C ALA A 8 -1.48 15.53 8.29
N SER A 9 -1.49 14.32 7.73
CA SER A 9 -1.90 14.10 6.34
C SER A 9 -3.38 14.44 6.26
N LYS A 10 -3.70 15.59 5.63
CA LYS A 10 -5.09 15.95 5.35
C LYS A 10 -5.55 15.14 4.15
N ALA A 11 -6.40 14.16 4.43
CA ALA A 11 -7.09 13.42 3.40
C ALA A 11 -8.28 14.19 2.86
N ALA A 12 -8.33 14.39 1.54
CA ALA A 12 -9.53 14.88 0.89
C ALA A 12 -10.35 13.69 0.38
N VAL A 13 -11.60 13.60 0.82
CA VAL A 13 -12.61 12.77 0.16
C VAL A 13 -13.08 13.58 -1.05
N THR A 14 -12.77 13.11 -2.26
CA THR A 14 -13.03 13.84 -3.50
C THR A 14 -14.38 13.50 -4.11
N ASP A 15 -14.92 12.32 -3.78
CA ASP A 15 -16.24 11.84 -4.20
C ASP A 15 -16.80 10.82 -3.21
N THR A 16 -18.13 10.77 -3.06
CA THR A 16 -18.85 9.79 -2.25
C THR A 16 -20.14 9.36 -2.93
N ALA A 17 -20.33 8.06 -3.11
CA ALA A 17 -21.55 7.44 -3.62
C ALA A 17 -21.97 6.27 -2.72
N GLY A 18 -23.21 5.78 -2.89
CA GLY A 18 -23.73 4.66 -2.09
C GLY A 18 -22.94 3.35 -2.22
N ASN A 19 -22.07 3.24 -3.23
CA ASN A 19 -21.28 2.06 -3.56
C ASN A 19 -19.75 2.30 -3.52
N GLY A 20 -19.29 3.46 -3.02
CA GLY A 20 -17.85 3.75 -2.95
C GLY A 20 -17.53 5.22 -2.64
N PHE A 21 -16.26 5.50 -2.44
CA PHE A 21 -15.75 6.86 -2.26
C PHE A 21 -14.32 6.93 -2.82
N SER A 22 -13.85 8.14 -3.10
CA SER A 22 -12.47 8.39 -3.55
C SER A 22 -11.72 9.22 -2.50
N ILE A 23 -10.50 8.78 -2.17
CA ILE A 23 -9.57 9.50 -1.29
C ILE A 23 -8.36 9.94 -2.11
N GLN A 24 -7.97 11.20 -1.96
CA GLN A 24 -6.71 11.70 -2.50
C GLN A 24 -5.81 12.23 -1.38
N GLN A 25 -4.58 11.70 -1.31
CA GLN A 25 -3.49 12.27 -0.51
C GLN A 25 -2.46 12.91 -1.43
N THR A 26 -1.87 14.01 -0.99
CA THR A 26 -0.67 14.57 -1.62
C THR A 26 0.30 15.00 -0.54
N VAL A 27 1.53 14.48 -0.62
CA VAL A 27 2.61 14.77 0.31
C VAL A 27 3.83 15.22 -0.48
N VAL A 28 4.55 16.22 0.04
CA VAL A 28 5.83 16.66 -0.52
C VAL A 28 6.94 15.93 0.23
N ILE A 29 7.77 15.20 -0.51
CA ILE A 29 8.85 14.38 0.06
C ILE A 29 10.18 14.95 -0.41
N ALA A 30 11.13 15.11 0.52
CA ALA A 30 12.51 15.55 0.22
C ALA A 30 13.37 14.40 -0.34
N ALA A 31 12.93 13.80 -1.45
CA ALA A 31 13.62 12.72 -2.15
C ALA A 31 13.28 12.76 -3.65
N THR A 32 14.09 12.10 -4.48
CA THR A 32 13.83 12.00 -5.92
C THR A 32 12.72 10.99 -6.22
N PRO A 33 11.98 11.13 -7.34
CA PRO A 33 10.94 10.17 -7.71
C PRO A 33 11.40 8.70 -7.76
N PRO A 34 12.58 8.35 -8.29
CA PRO A 34 13.08 6.97 -8.24
C PRO A 34 13.31 6.44 -6.82
N GLN A 35 13.76 7.27 -5.88
CA GLN A 35 13.94 6.87 -4.48
C GLN A 35 12.61 6.63 -3.78
N VAL A 36 11.62 7.48 -4.02
CA VAL A 36 10.26 7.31 -3.47
C VAL A 36 9.62 6.05 -4.05
N TYR A 37 9.71 5.86 -5.37
CA TYR A 37 9.19 4.67 -6.04
C TYR A 37 9.81 3.40 -5.47
N ALA A 38 11.14 3.37 -5.33
CA ALA A 38 11.85 2.24 -4.74
C ALA A 38 11.38 1.98 -3.29
N ALA A 39 11.13 3.00 -2.48
CA ALA A 39 10.61 2.81 -1.13
C ALA A 39 9.17 2.23 -1.14
N LEU A 40 8.29 2.74 -2.00
CA LEU A 40 6.90 2.30 -2.11
C LEU A 40 6.78 0.82 -2.50
N THR A 41 7.69 0.30 -3.34
CA THR A 41 7.66 -1.11 -3.75
C THR A 41 8.21 -2.08 -2.70
N HIS A 42 8.61 -1.61 -1.50
CA HIS A 42 9.10 -2.45 -0.40
C HIS A 42 8.20 -2.31 0.84
N PRO A 43 6.98 -2.88 0.82
CA PRO A 43 5.99 -2.68 1.88
C PRO A 43 6.47 -3.14 3.26
N ALA A 44 7.35 -4.14 3.34
CA ALA A 44 7.95 -4.58 4.61
C ALA A 44 8.67 -3.47 5.39
N ALA A 45 9.12 -2.41 4.73
CA ALA A 45 9.83 -1.31 5.37
C ALA A 45 8.92 -0.23 5.98
N TRP A 46 7.64 -0.18 5.61
CA TRP A 46 6.77 0.96 5.96
C TRP A 46 5.32 0.59 6.29
N TRP A 47 4.84 -0.59 5.91
CA TRP A 47 3.53 -1.05 6.34
C TRP A 47 3.53 -1.33 7.84
N ALA A 48 2.44 -0.97 8.52
CA ALA A 48 2.35 -1.23 9.95
C ALA A 48 2.02 -2.72 10.19
N SER A 49 2.82 -3.40 11.01
CA SER A 49 2.59 -4.79 11.38
C SER A 49 1.21 -5.04 12.03
N ALA A 50 0.61 -4.01 12.65
CA ALA A 50 -0.75 -4.09 13.19
C ALA A 50 -1.84 -4.23 12.10
N HIS A 51 -1.50 -3.99 10.83
CA HIS A 51 -2.40 -4.10 9.68
C HIS A 51 -2.03 -5.29 8.76
N THR A 52 -1.37 -6.30 9.32
CA THR A 52 -1.06 -7.55 8.61
C THR A 52 -1.79 -8.74 9.24
N PHE A 53 -1.93 -9.84 8.51
CA PHE A 53 -2.56 -11.06 9.03
C PHE A 53 -1.62 -11.87 9.93
N SER A 54 -0.32 -11.83 9.65
CA SER A 54 0.75 -12.47 10.42
C SER A 54 1.14 -11.70 11.67
N GLY A 55 0.76 -10.43 11.77
CA GLY A 55 1.25 -9.51 12.81
C GLY A 55 2.69 -9.03 12.60
N ASP A 56 3.30 -9.30 11.44
CA ASP A 56 4.65 -8.84 11.09
C ASP A 56 4.75 -8.37 9.64
N ALA A 57 5.03 -7.08 9.43
CA ALA A 57 5.22 -6.48 8.11
C ALA A 57 6.42 -7.07 7.34
N ALA A 58 7.40 -7.67 8.03
CA ALA A 58 8.52 -8.34 7.37
C ALA A 58 8.09 -9.48 6.43
N ASN A 59 6.86 -10.00 6.60
CA ASN A 59 6.28 -11.02 5.72
C ASN A 59 5.66 -10.45 4.44
N MET A 60 5.61 -9.12 4.27
CA MET A 60 5.06 -8.49 3.07
C MET A 60 6.10 -8.37 1.96
N THR A 61 5.68 -8.69 0.74
CA THR A 61 6.48 -8.54 -0.48
C THR A 61 5.63 -7.90 -1.58
N MET A 62 6.29 -7.22 -2.52
CA MET A 62 5.64 -6.71 -3.73
C MET A 62 6.46 -7.07 -4.97
N ASP A 63 5.84 -7.75 -5.93
CA ASP A 63 6.36 -7.91 -7.29
C ASP A 63 5.90 -6.71 -8.13
N ALA A 64 6.76 -5.70 -8.28
CA ALA A 64 6.43 -4.38 -8.86
C ALA A 64 6.35 -4.38 -10.41
N ARG A 65 5.62 -5.33 -10.98
CA ARG A 65 5.32 -5.42 -12.42
C ARG A 65 3.83 -5.70 -12.63
N PRO A 66 3.24 -5.36 -13.78
CA PRO A 66 1.84 -5.67 -14.03
C PRO A 66 1.52 -7.16 -13.81
N GLY A 67 0.46 -7.44 -13.05
CA GLY A 67 0.08 -8.78 -12.59
C GLY A 67 0.85 -9.31 -11.37
N GLY A 68 1.85 -8.56 -10.88
CA GLY A 68 2.63 -8.92 -9.71
C GLY A 68 1.86 -8.72 -8.40
N CYS A 69 2.15 -9.57 -7.41
CA CYS A 69 1.45 -9.58 -6.14
C CYS A 69 2.07 -8.60 -5.14
N TRP A 70 1.23 -7.84 -4.44
CA TRP A 70 1.52 -7.42 -3.06
C TRP A 70 0.96 -8.50 -2.12
N CYS A 71 1.85 -9.36 -1.66
CA CYS A 71 1.54 -10.57 -0.92
C CYS A 71 2.11 -10.53 0.49
N GLU A 72 1.47 -11.23 1.39
CA GLU A 72 1.95 -11.50 2.74
C GLU A 72 2.08 -13.01 2.95
N LYS A 73 3.22 -13.46 3.48
CA LYS A 73 3.44 -14.87 3.82
C LYS A 73 2.81 -15.23 5.17
N LEU A 74 2.11 -16.37 5.23
CA LEU A 74 1.54 -16.93 6.46
C LEU A 74 2.07 -18.35 6.71
N GLY A 75 2.95 -18.52 7.70
CA GLY A 75 3.56 -19.83 7.98
C GLY A 75 4.38 -20.37 6.79
N GLU A 76 4.50 -21.69 6.66
CA GLU A 76 5.32 -22.28 5.59
C GLU A 76 4.65 -22.24 4.21
N ASN A 77 3.33 -22.48 4.14
CA ASN A 77 2.59 -22.67 2.87
C ASN A 77 1.37 -21.77 2.71
N GLY A 78 1.11 -20.86 3.66
CA GLY A 78 0.01 -19.92 3.58
C GLY A 78 0.46 -18.57 3.03
N GLY A 79 -0.51 -17.81 2.53
CA GLY A 79 -0.28 -16.43 2.13
C GLY A 79 -1.59 -15.70 1.86
N VAL A 80 -1.50 -14.38 1.84
CA VAL A 80 -2.60 -13.49 1.48
C VAL A 80 -2.13 -12.59 0.36
N GLN A 81 -2.89 -12.54 -0.72
CA GLN A 81 -2.76 -11.49 -1.71
C GLN A 81 -3.60 -10.29 -1.25
N HIS A 82 -2.93 -9.19 -0.92
CA HIS A 82 -3.60 -7.93 -0.57
C HIS A 82 -3.99 -7.20 -1.84
N MET A 83 -3.02 -6.97 -2.74
CA MET A 83 -3.22 -6.23 -3.98
C MET A 83 -2.45 -6.83 -5.15
N THR A 84 -2.80 -6.40 -6.35
CA THR A 84 -2.08 -6.68 -7.59
C THR A 84 -1.67 -5.36 -8.25
N VAL A 85 -0.45 -5.32 -8.77
CA VAL A 85 0.00 -4.21 -9.61
C VAL A 85 -0.73 -4.26 -10.95
N THR A 86 -1.50 -3.23 -11.26
CA THR A 86 -2.24 -3.12 -12.53
C THR A 86 -1.49 -2.27 -13.56
N PHE A 87 -0.67 -1.33 -13.08
CA PHE A 87 0.20 -0.49 -13.91
C PHE A 87 1.49 -0.16 -13.16
N ALA A 88 2.62 -0.19 -13.87
CA ALA A 88 3.92 0.21 -13.34
C ALA A 88 4.70 1.01 -14.38
N ALA A 89 4.98 2.27 -14.07
CA ALA A 89 5.98 3.11 -14.73
C ALA A 89 7.09 3.39 -13.71
N PRO A 90 8.20 2.63 -13.73
CA PRO A 90 9.26 2.73 -12.74
C PRO A 90 9.78 4.15 -12.53
N GLY A 91 9.84 4.58 -11.27
CA GLY A 91 10.28 5.93 -10.89
C GLY A 91 9.23 7.03 -11.07
N ALA A 92 8.00 6.69 -11.49
CA ALA A 92 6.94 7.68 -11.73
C ALA A 92 5.59 7.27 -11.12
N VAL A 93 4.99 6.19 -11.61
CA VAL A 93 3.60 5.82 -11.28
C VAL A 93 3.51 4.32 -10.99
N LEU A 94 2.81 3.97 -9.92
CA LEU A 94 2.44 2.61 -9.57
C LEU A 94 0.93 2.62 -9.30
N ILE A 95 0.18 1.73 -9.94
CA ILE A 95 -1.26 1.56 -9.66
C ILE A 95 -1.50 0.14 -9.15
N LEU A 96 -2.16 0.04 -8.02
CA LEU A 96 -2.48 -1.19 -7.31
C LEU A 96 -3.99 -1.40 -7.28
N ARG A 97 -4.44 -2.65 -7.26
CA ARG A 97 -5.84 -2.99 -7.03
C ARG A 97 -5.96 -4.15 -6.05
N GLY A 98 -6.85 -4.05 -5.08
CA GLY A 98 -7.20 -5.15 -4.19
C GLY A 98 -7.72 -4.65 -2.85
N SER A 99 -7.63 -5.49 -1.83
CA SER A 99 -8.13 -5.19 -0.49
C SER A 99 -7.02 -4.85 0.50
N LEU A 100 -7.33 -3.95 1.43
CA LEU A 100 -6.42 -3.55 2.49
C LEU A 100 -7.04 -3.91 3.85
N GLY A 101 -6.42 -4.86 4.54
CA GLY A 101 -6.69 -5.16 5.94
C GLY A 101 -7.39 -6.51 6.22
N PRO A 102 -7.37 -6.95 7.49
CA PRO A 102 -7.92 -8.23 7.92
C PRO A 102 -9.44 -8.19 8.15
N PHE A 103 -10.17 -7.63 7.20
CA PHE A 103 -11.64 -7.64 7.24
C PHE A 103 -12.14 -8.90 6.54
N TYR A 104 -12.07 -10.03 7.26
CA TYR A 104 -12.52 -11.34 6.75
C TYR A 104 -14.01 -11.35 6.38
N ASP A 105 -14.81 -10.54 7.06
CA ASP A 105 -16.27 -10.45 6.94
C ASP A 105 -16.74 -9.27 6.07
N ALA A 106 -15.90 -8.25 5.91
CA ALA A 106 -16.21 -7.05 5.14
C ALA A 106 -15.01 -6.56 4.30
N PRO A 107 -14.52 -7.36 3.34
CA PRO A 107 -13.43 -6.94 2.47
C PRO A 107 -13.87 -5.74 1.61
N VAL A 108 -12.96 -4.76 1.49
CA VAL A 108 -13.13 -3.60 0.60
C VAL A 108 -12.18 -3.75 -0.58
N ASP A 109 -12.67 -3.61 -1.82
CA ASP A 109 -11.82 -3.53 -3.03
C ASP A 109 -11.48 -2.07 -3.28
N ALA A 110 -10.21 -1.79 -3.54
CA ALA A 110 -9.67 -0.45 -3.74
C ALA A 110 -8.71 -0.44 -4.94
N VAL A 111 -8.62 0.71 -5.60
CA VAL A 111 -7.57 1.03 -6.56
C VAL A 111 -6.78 2.20 -6.00
N LEU A 112 -5.45 2.03 -5.90
CA LEU A 112 -4.52 3.02 -5.35
C LEU A 112 -3.51 3.45 -6.42
#